data_AF-A0A9Q3UZA7-F1
#
_entry.id   AF-A0A9Q3UZA7-F1
#
_cell.length_a   1.000
_cell.length_b   1.000
_cell.length_c   1.000
_cell.angle_alpha   90.00
_cell.angle_beta   90.00
_cell.angle_gamma   90.00
#
_symmetry.space_group_name_H-M   'P 1'
#
loop_
_entity.id
_entity.type
_entity.pdbx_description
1 polymer ?
#
loop_
_entity_poly.entity_id
_entity_poly.type
_entity_poly.pdbx_seq_one_letter_code
_entity_poly.pdbx_strand_id
1 'polypeptide(L)' 'MKKSNFKKLSRDAQKNISGGGLELGVCASGCYDRYFSDGQGNCLVPPCSAPNLGREIKDANGRWKCCY' A
#
# COMPACT_ATOMS: atom_id res chain seq x y z
N MET A 1 -8.75 36.32 -1.46
CA MET A 1 -9.12 35.26 -2.43
C MET A 1 -8.07 34.14 -2.38
N LYS A 2 -8.42 32.93 -1.93
CA LYS A 2 -7.49 31.78 -1.98
C LYS A 2 -7.44 31.25 -3.42
N LYS A 3 -6.31 31.44 -4.11
CA LYS A 3 -6.04 30.80 -5.40
C LYS A 3 -5.66 29.34 -5.14
N SER A 4 -6.59 28.42 -5.33
CA SER A 4 -6.26 27.00 -5.41
C SER A 4 -5.71 26.70 -6.80
N ASN A 5 -4.42 26.33 -6.89
CA ASN A 5 -3.76 25.94 -8.15
C ASN A 5 -4.11 24.51 -8.60
N PHE A 6 -5.27 23.97 -8.18
CA PHE A 6 -5.66 22.61 -8.53
C PHE A 6 -6.21 22.57 -9.96
N LYS A 7 -5.35 22.26 -10.92
CA LYS A 7 -5.73 22.04 -12.32
C LYS A 7 -6.22 20.60 -12.48
N LYS A 8 -7.49 20.45 -12.85
CA LYS A 8 -8.08 19.13 -13.15
C LYS A 8 -7.32 18.51 -14.32
N LEU A 9 -6.83 17.28 -14.14
CA LEU A 9 -6.17 16.52 -15.21
C LEU A 9 -7.14 16.24 -16.35
N SER A 10 -6.63 16.18 -17.59
CA SER A 10 -7.41 15.74 -18.74
C SER A 10 -7.74 14.26 -18.62
N ARG A 11 -8.81 13.82 -19.28
CA ARG A 11 -9.28 12.43 -19.24
C ARG A 11 -8.22 11.44 -19.74
N ASP A 12 -7.40 11.85 -20.72
CA ASP A 12 -6.30 11.01 -21.21
C ASP A 12 -5.09 11.01 -20.28
N ALA A 13 -4.81 12.10 -19.57
CA ALA A 13 -3.79 12.11 -18.53
C ALA A 13 -4.18 11.20 -17.35
N GLN A 14 -5.47 11.15 -17.00
CA GLN A 14 -5.98 10.25 -15.96
C GLN A 14 -5.81 8.76 -16.32
N LYS A 15 -5.99 8.38 -17.59
CA LYS A 15 -5.78 6.99 -18.06
C LYS A 15 -4.33 6.52 -17.94
N ASN A 16 -3.37 7.45 -17.97
CA ASN A 16 -1.95 7.16 -17.93
C ASN A 16 -1.35 7.31 -16.52
N ILE A 17 -2.18 7.56 -15.50
CA ILE A 17 -1.73 7.49 -14.11
C ILE A 17 -1.43 6.01 -13.81
N SER A 18 -0.15 5.68 -13.83
CA SER A 18 0.36 4.38 -13.40
C SER A 18 0.00 4.19 -11.93
N GLY A 19 -0.66 3.08 -11.58
CA GLY A 19 -1.19 2.85 -10.23
C GLY A 19 -2.64 3.32 -10.00
N GLY A 20 -3.34 3.79 -11.05
CA GLY A 20 -4.77 4.16 -11.01
C GLY A 20 -5.74 3.01 -11.30
N GLY A 21 -5.27 1.76 -11.30
CA GLY A 21 -6.15 0.60 -11.37
C GLY A 21 -6.92 0.44 -10.07
N LEU A 22 -8.25 0.52 -10.13
CA LEU A 22 -9.18 0.08 -9.08
C LEU A 22 -9.18 -1.45 -8.89
N GLU A 23 -8.22 -2.16 -9.48
CA GLU A 23 -7.97 -3.54 -9.11
C GLU A 23 -7.29 -3.51 -7.74
N LEU A 24 -8.12 -3.52 -6.70
CA LEU A 24 -7.78 -4.06 -5.40
C LEU A 24 -7.36 -5.51 -5.64
N GLY A 25 -6.11 -5.70 -6.08
CA GLY A 25 -5.53 -7.02 -6.24
C GLY A 25 -5.77 -7.78 -4.95
N VAL A 26 -6.12 -9.06 -5.09
CA VAL A 26 -6.33 -9.93 -3.93
C VAL A 26 -5.14 -9.77 -3.00
N CYS A 27 -5.42 -9.54 -1.72
CA CYS A 27 -4.35 -9.33 -0.76
C CYS A 27 -3.41 -10.54 -0.80
N ALA A 28 -2.13 -10.27 -1.01
CA ALA A 28 -1.15 -11.31 -1.29
C ALA A 28 -0.80 -12.05 0.02
N SER A 29 -0.89 -13.38 0.02
CA SER A 29 -0.56 -14.21 1.17
C SER A 29 0.96 -14.41 1.31
N GLY A 30 1.44 -14.66 2.54
CA GLY A 30 2.86 -14.89 2.81
C GLY A 30 3.58 -13.70 3.45
N CYS A 31 4.91 -13.79 3.52
CA CYS A 31 5.74 -12.83 4.25
C CYS A 31 6.59 -11.96 3.31
N TYR A 32 6.59 -10.65 3.57
CA TYR A 32 7.17 -9.63 2.71
C TYR A 32 8.20 -8.80 3.47
N ASP A 33 9.38 -8.59 2.86
CA ASP A 33 10.46 -7.78 3.44
C ASP A 33 10.24 -6.26 3.28
N ARG A 34 9.39 -5.85 2.35
CA ARG A 34 9.06 -4.45 2.07
C ARG A 34 7.59 -4.21 2.33
N TYR A 35 7.31 -3.39 3.32
CA TYR A 35 5.95 -3.13 3.80
C TYR A 35 5.90 -1.79 4.51
N PHE A 36 4.68 -1.28 4.73
CA PHE A 36 4.43 -0.14 5.59
C PHE A 36 4.04 -0.63 6.98
N SER A 37 4.79 -0.24 8.02
CA SER A 37 4.46 -0.53 9.43
C SER A 37 3.61 0.60 10.00
N ASP A 38 2.64 0.26 10.85
CA ASP A 38 1.93 1.24 11.68
C ASP A 38 2.61 1.49 13.04
N GLY A 39 3.74 0.82 13.32
CA GLY A 39 4.49 0.89 14.57
C GLY A 39 3.86 0.16 15.76
N GLN A 40 2.68 -0.46 15.57
CA GLN A 40 1.94 -1.20 16.59
C GLN A 40 1.92 -2.71 16.30
N GLY A 41 2.73 -3.15 15.34
CA GLY A 41 2.85 -4.54 14.91
C GLY A 41 1.90 -4.92 13.77
N ASN A 42 1.18 -3.96 13.17
CA ASN A 42 0.42 -4.19 11.95
C ASN A 42 1.18 -3.64 10.75
N CYS A 43 0.91 -4.24 9.60
CA CYS A 43 1.59 -3.85 8.38
C CYS A 43 0.70 -3.92 7.14
N LEU A 44 1.10 -3.18 6.12
CA LEU A 44 0.47 -3.11 4.81
C LEU A 44 1.48 -3.37 3.69
N VAL A 45 1.12 -4.28 2.78
CA VAL A 45 1.87 -4.57 1.55
C VAL A 45 0.94 -4.35 0.37
N PRO A 46 1.28 -3.48 -0.60
CA PRO A 46 0.47 -3.34 -1.81
C PRO A 46 0.32 -4.70 -2.54
N PRO A 47 -0.89 -5.08 -2.99
CA PRO A 47 -2.12 -4.29 -3.11
C PRO A 47 -3.02 -4.29 -1.87
N CYS A 48 -2.64 -4.93 -0.76
CA CYS A 48 -3.45 -4.98 0.45
C CYS A 48 -3.66 -3.57 1.04
N SER A 49 -4.88 -3.33 1.50
CA SER A 49 -5.29 -2.12 2.21
C SER A 49 -6.12 -2.50 3.44
N ALA A 50 -6.25 -1.57 4.38
CA ALA A 50 -7.18 -1.73 5.49
C ALA A 50 -8.59 -2.13 4.97
N PRO A 51 -9.30 -3.05 5.65
CA PRO A 51 -8.98 -3.66 6.94
C PRO A 51 -8.05 -4.89 6.89
N ASN A 52 -7.56 -5.29 5.71
CA ASN A 52 -6.67 -6.44 5.57
C ASN A 52 -5.24 -6.03 5.94
N LEU A 53 -4.95 -6.10 7.24
CA LEU A 53 -3.64 -5.83 7.82
C LEU A 53 -2.90 -7.14 8.05
N GLY A 54 -1.62 -7.16 7.66
CA GLY A 54 -0.71 -8.24 8.04
C GLY A 54 -0.14 -7.98 9.43
N ARG A 55 0.65 -8.94 9.92
CA ARG A 55 1.40 -8.82 11.18
C ARG A 55 2.89 -8.71 10.93
N GLU A 56 3.54 -7.85 11.71
CA GLU A 56 5.00 -7.81 11.77
C GLU A 56 5.50 -9.03 12.56
N ILE A 57 6.28 -9.88 11.90
CA ILE A 57 6.90 -11.07 12.49
C ILE A 57 8.41 -10.95 12.32
N LYS A 58 9.14 -11.28 13.38
CA LYS A 58 10.60 -11.35 13.35
C LYS A 58 11.03 -12.75 12.93
N ASP A 59 11.79 -12.86 11.85
CA ASP A 59 12.32 -14.14 11.39
C ASP A 59 13.47 -14.64 12.28
N ALA A 60 13.93 -15.87 12.02
CA ALA A 60 15.02 -16.50 12.78
C ALA A 60 16.35 -15.72 12.73
N ASN A 61 16.54 -14.86 11.72
CA ASN A 61 17.72 -14.02 11.57
C ASN A 61 17.54 -12.64 12.24
N GLY A 62 16.40 -12.43 12.91
CA GLY A 62 16.09 -11.17 13.58
C GLY A 62 15.55 -10.08 12.67
N ARG A 63 15.20 -10.38 11.41
CA ARG A 63 14.66 -9.41 10.44
C ARG A 63 13.14 -9.37 10.52
N TRP A 64 12.57 -8.16 10.58
CA TRP A 64 11.13 -7.97 10.54
C TRP A 64 10.56 -8.16 9.13
N LYS A 65 9.41 -8.82 9.05
CA LYS A 65 8.65 -9.07 7.82
C LYS A 65 7.16 -8.86 8.10
N CYS A 66 6.43 -8.41 7.09
CA CYS A 66 4.99 -8.36 7.14
C CYS A 66 4.40 -9.66 6.61
N CYS A 67 3.65 -10.39 7.43
CA CYS A 67 3.04 -11.65 7.03
C CYS A 67 1.51 -11.55 7.03
N TYR A 68 0.91 -12.06 5.97
CA TYR A 68 -0.53 -12.24 5.78
C TYR A 68 -0.89 -13.72 5.86
#